data_AF-A0A075HFE1-F1
#
_entry.id   AF-A0A075HFE1-F1
#
_cell.length_a   1.000
_cell.length_b   1.000
_cell.length_c   1.000
_cell.angle_alpha   90.00
_cell.angle_beta   90.00
_cell.angle_gamma   90.00
#
_symmetry.space_group_name_H-M   'P 1'
#
loop_
_entity.id
_entity.type
_entity.pdbx_description
1 polymer ?
#
loop_
_entity_poly.entity_id
_entity_poly.type
_entity_poly.pdbx_seq_one_letter_code
_entity_poly.pdbx_strand_id
1 'polypeptide(L)'
;MKIPAMFLSLLILLSFMPILDPANAEPTISIETSQTIYHYGEFLSITINVSEITGDLATIYIIDSSQKKKHSLKTSNFPKNFFVSINTSF
;
A
#
# COMPACT_ATOMS: atom_id res chain seq x y z
N MET A 1 -4.35 -13.16 -54.35
CA MET A 1 -4.35 -12.11 -53.30
C MET A 1 -4.53 -12.77 -51.93
N LYS A 2 -3.44 -13.22 -51.29
CA LYS A 2 -3.52 -13.94 -50.00
C LYS A 2 -3.02 -13.10 -48.83
N ILE A 3 -1.99 -12.28 -49.09
CA ILE A 3 -1.38 -11.35 -48.15
C ILE A 3 -2.38 -10.35 -47.54
N PRO A 4 -3.21 -9.62 -48.32
CA PRO A 4 -4.14 -8.65 -47.73
C PRO A 4 -5.23 -9.33 -46.88
N ALA A 5 -5.62 -10.56 -47.23
CA ALA A 5 -6.58 -11.34 -46.45
C ALA A 5 -6.01 -11.79 -45.10
N MET A 6 -4.72 -12.15 -45.06
CA MET A 6 -4.04 -12.49 -43.80
C MET A 6 -3.93 -11.29 -42.86
N PHE A 7 -3.61 -10.11 -43.39
CA PHE A 7 -3.58 -8.86 -42.60
C PHE A 7 -4.95 -8.48 -42.05
N LEU A 8 -6.01 -8.67 -42.84
CA LEU A 8 -7.38 -8.41 -42.40
C LEU A 8 -7.78 -9.35 -41.25
N SER A 9 -7.42 -10.63 -41.33
CA SER A 9 -7.68 -11.59 -40.25
C SER A 9 -6.93 -11.22 -38.96
N LEU A 10 -5.70 -10.71 -39.07
CA LEU A 10 -4.94 -10.24 -37.91
C LEU A 10 -5.58 -9.00 -37.28
N LEU A 11 -5.99 -8.03 -38.11
CA LEU A 11 -6.67 -6.81 -37.66
C LEU A 11 -7.98 -7.14 -36.91
N ILE A 12 -8.74 -8.11 -37.42
CA ILE A 12 -9.96 -8.61 -36.78
C ILE A 12 -9.63 -9.21 -35.40
N LEU A 13 -8.58 -10.03 -35.27
CA LEU A 13 -8.18 -10.62 -33.99
C LEU A 13 -7.75 -9.55 -32.96
N LEU A 14 -6.98 -8.54 -33.37
CA LEU A 14 -6.59 -7.42 -32.51
C LEU A 14 -7.78 -6.52 -32.13
N SER A 15 -8.81 -6.41 -32.98
CA SER A 15 -10.01 -5.63 -32.68
C SER A 15 -10.89 -6.24 -31.59
N PHE A 16 -10.75 -7.55 -31.33
CA PHE A 16 -11.44 -8.27 -30.27
C PHE A 16 -10.63 -8.40 -28.98
N MET A 17 -9.37 -7.94 -28.93
CA MET A 17 -8.65 -7.77 -27.66
C MET A 17 -9.36 -6.65 -26.90
N PRO A 18 -10.26 -6.99 -25.95
CA PRO A 18 -10.91 -5.97 -25.16
C PRO A 18 -9.81 -5.24 -24.41
N ILE A 19 -10.04 -3.97 -24.14
CA ILE A 19 -9.27 -3.10 -23.26
C ILE A 19 -8.83 -3.93 -22.05
N LEU A 20 -7.61 -4.47 -22.10
CA LEU A 20 -7.01 -5.12 -20.95
C LEU A 20 -6.80 -3.96 -20.00
N ASP A 21 -7.65 -3.86 -18.98
CA ASP A 21 -7.33 -2.98 -17.86
C ASP A 21 -5.92 -3.38 -17.43
N PRO A 22 -4.95 -2.46 -17.50
CA PRO A 22 -3.59 -2.80 -17.12
C PRO A 22 -3.68 -3.30 -15.68
N ALA A 23 -3.27 -4.55 -15.46
CA ALA A 23 -3.15 -5.16 -14.15
C ALA A 23 -1.96 -4.51 -13.43
N ASN A 24 -2.09 -3.22 -13.14
CA ASN A 24 -1.18 -2.49 -12.30
C ASN A 24 -1.39 -3.03 -10.90
N ALA A 25 -0.33 -3.58 -10.33
CA ALA A 25 -0.39 -4.03 -8.95
C ALA A 25 -0.59 -2.78 -8.07
N GLU A 26 -1.72 -2.74 -7.38
CA GLU A 26 -2.12 -1.56 -6.60
C GLU A 26 -1.39 -1.55 -5.25
N PRO A 27 -0.77 -0.42 -4.85
CA PRO A 27 -0.23 -0.28 -3.51
C PRO A 27 -1.35 -0.47 -2.48
N THR A 28 -1.17 -1.39 -1.53
CA THR A 28 -2.15 -1.67 -0.48
C THR A 28 -1.46 -1.50 0.87
N ILE A 29 -2.11 -0.76 1.77
CA ILE A 29 -1.62 -0.51 3.13
C ILE A 29 -2.74 -0.87 4.09
N SER A 30 -2.45 -1.74 5.06
CA SER A 30 -3.32 -1.95 6.23
C SER A 30 -2.60 -1.57 7.51
N ILE A 31 -3.36 -1.05 8.48
CA ILE A 31 -2.87 -0.66 9.80
C ILE A 31 -3.74 -1.37 10.82
N GLU A 32 -3.09 -2.11 11.71
CA GLU A 32 -3.75 -2.87 12.76
C GLU A 32 -3.13 -2.50 14.10
N THR A 33 -3.98 -2.35 15.11
CA THR A 33 -3.57 -2.20 16.51
C THR A 33 -4.02 -3.42 17.29
N SER A 34 -3.29 -3.77 18.35
CA SER A 34 -3.66 -4.92 19.19
C SER A 34 -4.99 -4.71 19.93
N GLN A 35 -5.40 -3.46 20.14
CA GLN A 35 -6.63 -3.07 20.81
C GLN A 35 -7.11 -1.70 20.31
N THR A 36 -8.36 -1.36 20.59
CA THR A 36 -9.01 -0.11 20.15
C THR A 36 -8.84 1.05 21.13
N ILE A 37 -8.56 0.76 22.40
CA ILE A 37 -8.38 1.75 23.47
C ILE A 37 -7.09 1.40 24.20
N TYR A 38 -6.21 2.38 24.39
CA TYR A 38 -4.99 2.25 25.19
C TYR A 38 -5.05 3.19 26.37
N HIS A 39 -4.60 2.73 27.53
CA HIS A 39 -4.47 3.54 28.73
C HIS A 39 -3.08 4.18 28.81
N TYR A 40 -2.98 5.23 29.62
CA TYR A 40 -1.72 5.90 29.89
C TYR A 40 -0.70 4.93 30.51
N GLY A 41 0.51 4.89 29.96
CA GLY A 41 1.59 4.01 30.40
C GLY A 41 1.62 2.63 29.71
N GLU A 42 0.60 2.28 28.93
CA GLU A 42 0.60 1.07 28.10
C GLU A 42 1.49 1.20 26.85
N PHE A 43 1.76 0.09 26.19
CA PHE A 43 2.46 0.07 24.92
C PHE A 43 1.47 0.02 23.77
N LEU A 44 1.48 1.06 22.94
CA LEU A 44 0.81 1.07 21.65
C LEU A 44 1.61 0.21 20.69
N SER A 45 1.01 -0.91 20.26
CA SER A 45 1.56 -1.83 19.27
C SER A 45 0.80 -1.67 17.96
N ILE A 46 1.52 -1.28 16.91
CA ILE A 46 0.97 -1.05 15.58
C ILE A 46 1.67 -1.99 14.60
N THR A 47 0.87 -2.76 13.87
CA THR A 47 1.29 -3.55 12.72
C THR A 47 0.88 -2.81 11.47
N ILE A 48 1.84 -2.56 10.58
CA ILE A 48 1.57 -1.95 9.29
C ILE A 48 1.96 -2.97 8.23
N ASN A 49 0.99 -3.41 7.45
CA ASN A 49 1.20 -4.33 6.33
C ASN A 49 1.19 -3.52 5.04
N VAL A 50 2.23 -3.69 4.24
CA VAL A 50 2.38 -2.99 2.96
C VAL A 50 2.53 -4.02 1.84
N SER A 51 1.86 -3.78 0.71
CA SER A 51 2.08 -4.61 -0.48
C SER A 51 3.47 -4.35 -1.04
N GLU A 52 4.07 -5.37 -1.67
CA GLU A 52 5.44 -5.34 -2.22
C GLU A 52 5.65 -4.25 -3.29
N ILE A 53 4.56 -3.64 -3.77
CA ILE A 53 4.54 -2.67 -4.86
C ILE A 53 4.43 -1.22 -4.36
N THR A 54 4.33 -1.00 -3.04
CA THR A 54 4.00 0.30 -2.43
C THR A 54 5.13 1.35 -2.47
N GLY A 55 6.30 1.00 -3.01
CA GLY A 55 7.42 1.94 -3.20
C GLY A 55 8.23 2.26 -1.94
N ASP A 56 9.36 2.95 -2.14
CA ASP A 56 10.52 2.95 -1.24
C ASP A 56 10.40 3.79 0.06
N LEU A 57 9.45 4.73 0.15
CA LEU A 57 9.38 5.70 1.26
C LEU A 57 7.98 5.87 1.81
N ALA A 58 7.79 5.47 3.07
CA ALA A 58 6.62 5.84 3.87
C ALA A 58 7.04 6.58 5.16
N THR A 59 6.16 7.46 5.62
CA THR A 59 6.35 8.20 6.88
C THR A 59 5.15 7.95 7.78
N ILE A 60 5.41 7.56 9.01
CA ILE A 60 4.37 7.22 9.99
C ILE A 60 4.26 8.37 10.99
N TYR A 61 3.04 8.87 11.19
CA TYR A 61 2.73 9.89 12.17
C TYR A 61 1.74 9.34 13.20
N ILE A 62 2.03 9.56 14.49
CA ILE A 62 1.03 9.47 15.55
C ILE A 62 0.56 10.89 15.84
N ILE A 63 -0.73 11.10 15.68
CA ILE A 63 -1.39 12.39 15.81
C ILE A 63 -2.37 12.31 16.97
N ASP A 64 -2.29 13.27 17.90
CA ASP A 64 -3.25 13.35 19.00
C ASP A 64 -4.59 13.98 18.54
N SER A 65 -5.59 13.98 19.43
CA SER A 65 -6.90 14.59 19.14
C SER A 65 -6.83 16.11 18.87
N SER A 66 -5.73 16.78 19.23
CA SER A 66 -5.49 18.20 18.94
C SER A 66 -4.76 18.43 17.61
N GLN A 67 -4.60 17.38 16.80
CA GLN A 67 -3.84 17.35 15.53
C GLN A 67 -2.34 17.66 15.68
N LYS A 68 -1.79 17.56 16.88
CA LYS A 68 -0.36 17.70 17.09
C LYS A 68 0.34 16.38 16.82
N LYS A 69 1.42 16.44 16.04
CA LYS A 69 2.28 15.29 15.77
C LYS A 69 3.05 14.96 17.04
N LYS A 70 2.79 13.78 17.60
CA LYS A 70 3.48 13.29 18.80
C LYS A 70 4.72 12.48 18.45
N HIS A 71 4.69 11.76 17.33
CA HIS A 71 5.82 10.94 16.90
C HIS A 71 5.93 10.90 15.37
N SER A 72 7.17 10.83 14.86
CA SER A 72 7.48 10.80 13.44
C SER A 72 8.57 9.77 13.18
N LEU A 73 8.24 8.69 12.48
CA LEU A 73 9.19 7.65 12.08
C LEU A 73 9.37 7.68 10.55
N LYS A 74 10.63 7.74 10.11
CA LYS A 74 11.02 7.68 8.69
C LYS A 74 11.85 6.42 8.47
N THR A 75 11.48 5.62 7.48
CA THR A 75 12.32 4.53 6.98
C THR A 75 12.21 4.47 5.47
N SER A 76 13.33 4.17 4.82
CA SER A 76 13.48 4.10 3.36
C SER A 76 13.40 2.66 2.83
N ASN A 77 12.98 1.71 3.67
CA ASN A 77 12.74 0.34 3.26
C ASN A 77 11.77 -0.31 4.25
N PHE A 78 10.51 -0.44 3.87
CA PHE A 78 9.54 -1.19 4.65
C PHE A 78 9.59 -2.66 4.25
N PRO A 79 9.98 -3.58 5.16
CA PRO A 79 9.71 -4.98 4.91
C PRO A 79 8.18 -5.16 4.84
N LYS A 80 7.73 -6.18 4.11
CA LYS A 80 6.31 -6.50 3.88
C LYS A 80 5.44 -6.34 5.13
N ASN A 81 5.99 -6.74 6.28
CA ASN A 81 5.42 -6.51 7.60
C ASN A 81 6.48 -5.87 8.51
N PHE A 82 6.13 -4.82 9.24
CA PHE A 82 6.98 -4.29 10.31
C PHE A 82 6.14 -3.88 11.54
N PHE A 83 6.77 -3.94 12.70
CA PHE A 83 6.14 -3.67 13.99
C PHE A 83 6.69 -2.39 14.60
N VAL A 84 5.79 -1.54 15.08
CA VAL A 84 6.14 -0.32 15.81
C VAL A 84 5.53 -0.42 17.21
N SER A 85 6.38 -0.37 18.23
CA SER A 85 5.97 -0.31 19.64
C SER A 85 6.37 1.03 20.23
N ILE A 86 5.39 1.75 20.78
CA ILE A 86 5.59 3.07 21.35
C ILE A 86 4.86 3.15 22.69
N ASN A 87 5.51 3.64 23.73
CA ASN A 87 4.92 3.78 25.07
C ASN A 87 3.99 5.00 25.14
N THR A 88 2.75 4.86 25.61
CA THR A 88 1.70 5.91 25.60
C THR A 88 1.85 7.01 26.67
N SER A 89 3.03 7.18 27.28
CA SER A 89 3.23 8.15 28.37
C SER A 89 3.43 9.63 27.94
N PHE A 90 3.02 10.02 26.73
CA PHE A 90 3.25 11.36 26.12
C PHE A 90 2.04 12.31 26.05
#